data_AF-A0A8S3EE24-F1
#
_entry.id   AF-A0A8S3EE24-F1
#
_cell.length_a   1.000
_cell.length_b   1.000
_cell.length_c   1.000
_cell.angle_alpha   90.00
_cell.angle_beta   90.00
_cell.angle_gamma   90.00
#
_symmetry.space_group_name_H-M   'P 1'
#
loop_
_entity.id
_entity.type
_entity.pdbx_description
1 polymer ?
#
loop_
_entity_poly.entity_id
_entity_poly.type
_entity_poly.pdbx_seq_one_letter_code
_entity_poly.pdbx_strand_id
1 'polypeptide(L)'
;AKRLLEAEFQRLSDIDITFADRITVAPIVYRPTELIMAEKTVATLLSKTFEQIPKYSGKPDQDLASNRLRTRQQRYDEAVIEYYTDVNKLCKLVDPNMTDASKIDHLYHGLKPSLMKDVLRGAPSTPADFVEQARREENLDHLVTTSIPQTNDNDTQAINYSNNSWYRST
;
A
#
# COMPACT_ATOMS: atom_id res chain seq x y z
N ALA A 1 13.14 3.27 -30.13
CA ALA A 1 13.13 2.71 -28.76
C ALA A 1 13.43 1.20 -28.76
N LYS A 2 12.56 0.33 -29.31
CA LYS A 2 12.73 -1.14 -29.26
C LYS A 2 14.05 -1.67 -29.83
N ARG A 3 14.56 -1.09 -30.92
CA ARG A 3 15.84 -1.48 -31.55
C ARG A 3 17.10 -1.16 -30.74
N LEU A 4 17.06 -0.14 -29.88
CA LEU A 4 18.19 0.24 -29.01
C LEU A 4 18.31 -0.70 -27.82
N LEU A 5 17.16 -1.14 -27.29
CA LEU A 5 17.09 -2.10 -26.19
C LEU A 5 17.58 -3.49 -26.62
N GLU A 6 17.22 -3.92 -27.84
CA GLU A 6 17.66 -5.19 -28.41
C GLU A 6 19.19 -5.23 -28.63
N ALA A 7 19.76 -4.11 -29.09
CA ALA A 7 21.19 -4.00 -29.31
C ALA A 7 22.01 -4.06 -28.02
N GLU A 8 21.48 -3.50 -26.93
CA GLU A 8 22.15 -3.55 -25.62
C GLU A 8 22.04 -4.94 -24.99
N PHE A 9 20.91 -5.63 -25.19
CA PHE A 9 20.72 -7.00 -24.70
C PHE A 9 21.69 -7.98 -25.38
N GLN A 10 21.87 -7.85 -26.70
CA GLN A 10 22.82 -8.67 -27.45
C GLN A 10 24.28 -8.38 -27.04
N ARG A 11 24.59 -7.14 -26.66
CA ARG A 11 25.91 -6.77 -26.16
C ARG A 11 26.27 -7.42 -24.83
N LEU A 12 25.28 -7.66 -23.98
CA LEU A 12 25.47 -8.28 -22.67
C LEU A 12 25.50 -9.80 -22.74
N SER A 13 24.90 -10.41 -23.77
CA SER A 13 24.94 -11.87 -23.97
C SER A 13 26.29 -12.38 -24.46
N ASP A 14 27.10 -11.52 -25.09
CA ASP A 14 28.42 -11.89 -25.63
C ASP A 14 29.55 -11.78 -24.58
N ILE A 15 29.22 -11.43 -23.33
CA ILE A 15 30.19 -11.39 -22.24
C ILE A 15 30.38 -12.82 -21.71
N ASP A 16 31.41 -13.50 -22.22
CA ASP A 16 31.78 -14.85 -21.81
C ASP A 16 32.39 -14.83 -20.39
N ILE A 17 31.64 -15.34 -19.41
CA ILE A 17 32.03 -15.34 -17.99
C ILE A 17 32.63 -16.69 -17.60
N THR A 18 33.64 -17.16 -18.33
CA THR A 18 34.46 -18.29 -17.87
C THR A 18 35.59 -17.77 -16.99
N PHE A 19 35.29 -17.65 -15.70
CA PHE A 19 36.27 -17.44 -14.65
C PHE A 19 37.05 -18.73 -14.40
N ALA A 20 38.20 -18.91 -15.05
CA ALA A 20 39.34 -19.66 -14.52
C ALA A 20 40.58 -19.49 -15.42
N ASP A 21 41.71 -19.26 -14.77
CA ASP A 21 43.08 -19.37 -15.30
C ASP A 21 43.53 -18.39 -16.38
N ARG A 22 44.09 -17.26 -15.92
CA ARG A 22 45.54 -16.93 -16.07
C ARG A 22 45.81 -15.53 -15.56
N ILE A 23 46.14 -15.42 -14.27
CA ILE A 23 46.78 -14.20 -13.75
C ILE A 23 48.25 -14.25 -14.18
N THR A 24 48.55 -13.66 -15.34
CA THR A 24 49.91 -13.20 -15.65
C THR A 24 50.00 -11.72 -15.33
N VAL A 25 50.72 -11.41 -14.25
CA VAL A 25 50.92 -10.06 -13.72
C VAL A 25 51.75 -9.24 -14.72
N ALA A 26 51.14 -8.24 -15.35
CA ALA A 26 51.86 -7.12 -15.94
C ALA A 26 51.30 -5.82 -15.33
N PRO A 27 52.15 -4.87 -14.92
CA PRO A 27 51.69 -3.65 -14.26
C PRO A 27 51.02 -2.75 -15.30
N ILE A 28 49.68 -2.69 -15.27
CA ILE A 28 48.92 -1.69 -16.01
C ILE A 28 49.13 -0.36 -15.29
N VAL A 29 49.92 0.52 -15.91
CA VAL A 29 49.98 1.93 -15.57
C VAL A 29 48.60 2.53 -15.87
N TYR A 30 47.76 2.63 -14.86
CA TYR A 30 46.44 3.25 -14.97
C TYR A 30 46.62 4.77 -15.16
N ARG A 31 46.37 5.28 -16.37
CA ARG A 31 46.22 6.74 -16.58
C ARG A 31 44.81 7.15 -16.15
N PRO A 32 44.66 7.98 -15.10
CA PRO A 32 43.35 8.41 -14.63
C PRO A 32 42.90 9.62 -15.46
N THR A 33 42.26 9.38 -16.61
CA THR A 33 41.64 10.48 -17.38
C THR A 33 40.19 10.20 -17.75
N GLU A 34 39.79 8.93 -17.83
CA GLU A 34 38.41 8.53 -18.10
C GLU A 34 37.50 8.69 -16.86
N LEU A 35 38.02 8.51 -15.64
CA LEU A 35 37.21 8.54 -14.41
C LEU A 35 36.75 9.95 -14.02
N ILE A 36 37.50 10.99 -14.39
CA ILE A 36 37.25 12.39 -13.97
C ILE A 36 36.12 13.03 -14.80
N MET A 37 35.92 12.58 -16.05
CA MET A 37 34.78 13.03 -16.86
C MET A 37 33.46 12.41 -16.38
N ALA A 38 33.51 11.17 -15.88
CA ALA A 38 32.34 10.50 -15.31
C ALA A 38 31.81 11.23 -14.07
N GLU A 39 32.68 11.71 -13.17
CA GLU A 39 32.26 12.45 -11.97
C GLU A 39 31.52 13.76 -12.30
N LYS A 40 31.98 14.51 -13.31
CA LYS A 40 31.31 15.76 -13.70
C LYS A 40 29.94 15.50 -14.31
N THR A 41 29.79 14.46 -15.13
CA THR A 41 28.48 14.05 -15.66
C THR A 41 27.57 13.52 -14.56
N VAL A 42 28.09 12.73 -13.62
CA VAL A 42 27.30 12.21 -12.49
C VAL A 42 26.85 13.34 -11.59
N ALA A 43 27.74 14.28 -11.23
CA ALA A 43 27.38 15.47 -10.45
C ALA A 43 26.33 16.34 -11.15
N THR A 44 26.43 16.47 -12.48
CA THR A 44 25.46 17.22 -13.29
C THR A 44 24.11 16.49 -13.40
N LEU A 45 24.11 15.16 -13.50
CA LEU A 45 22.88 14.36 -13.48
C LEU A 45 22.22 14.41 -12.10
N LEU A 46 23.01 14.32 -11.02
CA LEU A 46 22.51 14.44 -9.65
C LEU A 46 21.94 15.83 -9.37
N SER A 47 22.58 16.92 -9.82
CA SER A 47 22.06 18.28 -9.64
C SER A 47 20.78 18.51 -10.43
N LYS A 48 20.72 18.03 -11.68
CA LYS A 48 19.53 18.13 -12.55
C LYS A 48 18.36 17.27 -12.06
N THR A 49 18.65 16.23 -11.28
CA THR A 49 17.63 15.40 -10.61
C THR A 49 17.13 16.08 -9.33
N PHE A 50 18.02 16.75 -8.57
CA PHE A 50 17.66 17.46 -7.33
C PHE A 50 16.74 18.67 -7.57
N GLU A 51 16.89 19.38 -8.68
CA GLU A 51 16.00 20.51 -9.02
C GLU A 51 14.58 20.08 -9.42
N GLN A 52 14.38 18.81 -9.77
CA GLN A 52 13.07 18.25 -10.10
C GLN A 52 12.36 17.63 -8.90
N ILE A 53 12.99 17.61 -7.72
CA ILE A 53 12.32 17.19 -6.48
C ILE A 53 11.29 18.27 -6.12
N PRO A 54 10.00 17.92 -5.95
CA PRO A 54 9.00 18.87 -5.48
C PRO A 54 9.50 19.55 -4.21
N LYS A 55 9.48 20.89 -4.19
CA LYS A 55 9.81 21.64 -2.97
C LYS A 55 8.76 21.33 -1.92
N TYR A 56 9.10 20.44 -0.98
CA TYR A 56 8.29 20.17 0.20
C TYR A 56 8.22 21.44 1.04
N SER A 57 7.06 22.09 0.99
CA SER A 57 6.78 23.37 1.66
C SER A 57 6.25 23.17 3.09
N GLY A 58 5.96 21.93 3.50
CA GLY A 58 5.53 21.61 4.86
C GLY A 58 6.71 21.28 5.78
N LYS A 59 6.47 21.36 7.09
CA LYS A 59 7.33 20.65 8.05
C LYS A 59 7.33 19.18 7.63
N PRO A 60 8.48 18.53 7.40
CA PRO A 60 8.54 17.19 6.82
C PRO A 60 7.67 16.17 7.56
N ASP A 61 7.53 16.33 8.88
CA ASP A 61 6.67 15.49 9.73
C ASP A 61 5.18 15.66 9.44
N GLN A 62 4.73 16.87 9.11
CA GLN A 62 3.32 17.19 8.84
C GLN A 62 2.90 16.70 7.44
N ASP A 63 3.77 16.86 6.44
CA ASP A 63 3.52 16.34 5.08
C ASP A 63 3.48 14.81 5.08
N LEU A 64 4.38 14.17 5.81
CA LEU A 64 4.39 12.73 6.00
C LEU A 64 3.11 12.26 6.74
N ALA A 65 2.72 12.95 7.81
CA ALA A 65 1.48 12.65 8.54
C ALA A 65 0.24 12.81 7.64
N SER A 66 0.20 13.84 6.81
CA SER A 66 -0.90 14.09 5.86
C SER A 66 -1.01 12.99 4.82
N ASN A 67 0.12 12.54 4.27
CA ASN A 67 0.14 11.42 3.34
C ASN A 67 -0.34 10.14 4.02
N ARG A 68 0.21 9.83 5.21
CA ARG A 68 -0.20 8.66 5.99
C ARG A 68 -1.68 8.67 6.32
N LEU A 69 -2.23 9.81 6.74
CA LEU A 69 -3.66 9.98 7.04
C LEU A 69 -4.53 9.66 5.83
N ARG A 70 -4.16 10.21 4.66
CA ARG A 70 -4.89 9.98 3.40
C ARG A 70 -4.88 8.53 2.94
N THR A 71 -3.77 7.81 3.14
CA THR A 71 -3.62 6.43 2.69
C THR A 71 -3.97 5.41 3.78
N ARG A 72 -4.44 5.84 4.95
CA ARG A 72 -4.64 4.95 6.09
C ARG A 72 -5.85 4.06 5.87
N GLN A 73 -5.61 2.75 5.87
CA GLN A 73 -6.62 1.69 5.74
C GLN A 73 -6.54 0.77 6.95
N GLN A 74 -7.67 0.41 7.54
CA GLN A 74 -7.76 -0.56 8.63
C GLN A 74 -7.29 -1.93 8.12
N ARG A 75 -6.30 -2.52 8.79
CA ARG A 75 -5.77 -3.84 8.39
C ARG A 75 -6.77 -4.94 8.73
N TYR A 76 -6.75 -6.05 7.99
CA TYR A 76 -7.67 -7.18 8.21
C TYR A 76 -7.68 -7.70 9.66
N ASP A 77 -6.50 -7.79 10.26
CA ASP A 77 -6.25 -8.28 11.63
C ASP A 77 -6.28 -7.18 12.70
N GLU A 78 -6.45 -5.91 12.30
CA GLU A 78 -6.44 -4.78 13.20
C GLU A 78 -7.82 -4.49 13.77
N ALA A 79 -7.90 -4.34 15.09
CA ALA A 79 -9.13 -3.96 15.79
C ALA A 79 -9.51 -2.50 15.47
N VAL A 80 -10.81 -2.21 15.44
CA VAL A 80 -11.34 -0.87 15.15
C VAL A 80 -10.75 0.21 16.07
N ILE A 81 -10.57 -0.12 17.35
CA ILE A 81 -10.06 0.82 18.35
C ILE A 81 -8.61 1.24 18.08
N GLU A 82 -7.79 0.32 17.56
CA GLU A 82 -6.39 0.57 17.21
C GLU A 82 -6.32 1.50 15.99
N TYR A 83 -7.09 1.17 14.95
CA TYR A 83 -7.26 1.99 13.76
C TYR A 83 -7.70 3.42 14.09
N TYR A 84 -8.77 3.55 14.88
CA TYR A 84 -9.27 4.84 15.34
C TYR A 84 -8.20 5.66 16.07
N THR A 85 -7.45 5.02 16.97
CA THR A 85 -6.42 5.69 17.77
C THR A 85 -5.30 6.23 16.89
N ASP A 86 -4.89 5.48 15.86
CA ASP A 86 -3.88 5.92 14.90
C ASP A 86 -4.37 7.06 14.01
N VAL A 87 -5.58 6.94 13.44
CA VAL A 87 -6.20 8.01 12.65
C VAL A 87 -6.34 9.30 13.47
N ASN A 88 -6.82 9.21 14.71
CA ASN A 88 -6.96 10.38 15.58
C ASN A 88 -5.61 11.05 15.91
N LYS A 89 -4.55 10.26 16.09
CA LYS A 89 -3.19 10.80 16.25
C LYS A 89 -2.72 11.51 14.98
N LEU A 90 -2.92 10.91 13.82
CA LEU A 90 -2.56 11.50 12.52
C LEU A 90 -3.33 12.80 12.27
N CYS A 91 -4.64 12.84 12.56
CA CYS A 91 -5.44 14.05 12.47
C CYS A 91 -4.84 15.18 13.31
N LYS A 92 -4.47 14.91 14.57
CA LYS A 92 -3.84 15.91 15.46
C LYS A 92 -2.48 16.41 14.98
N LEU A 93 -1.71 15.55 14.30
CA LEU A 93 -0.40 15.92 13.73
C LEU A 93 -0.56 16.79 12.48
N VAL A 94 -1.57 16.53 11.66
CA VAL A 94 -1.85 17.28 10.43
C VAL A 94 -2.50 18.62 10.75
N ASP A 95 -3.54 18.61 11.58
CA ASP A 95 -4.28 19.78 12.03
C ASP A 95 -4.88 19.52 13.43
N PRO A 96 -4.32 20.13 14.49
CA PRO A 96 -4.85 20.02 15.85
C PRO A 96 -6.32 20.45 15.99
N ASN A 97 -6.80 21.34 15.11
CA ASN A 97 -8.16 21.86 15.13
C ASN A 97 -9.07 21.23 14.06
N MET A 98 -8.67 20.06 13.52
CA MET A 98 -9.46 19.35 12.52
C MET A 98 -10.88 19.09 13.03
N THR A 99 -11.87 19.43 12.19
CA THR A 99 -13.28 19.25 12.52
C THR A 99 -13.64 17.78 12.66
N ASP A 100 -14.67 17.50 13.46
CA ASP A 100 -15.14 16.14 13.66
C ASP A 100 -15.69 15.51 12.38
N ALA A 101 -16.34 16.29 11.52
CA ALA A 101 -16.76 15.83 10.20
C ALA A 101 -15.58 15.36 9.33
N SER A 102 -14.48 16.11 9.32
CA SER A 102 -13.27 15.73 8.57
C SER A 102 -12.60 14.49 9.16
N LYS A 103 -12.57 14.34 10.49
CA LYS A 103 -12.05 13.12 11.13
C LYS A 103 -12.90 11.91 10.77
N ILE A 104 -14.22 12.06 10.76
CA ILE A 104 -15.17 11.01 10.40
C ILE A 104 -14.98 10.60 8.93
N ASP A 105 -14.76 11.56 8.01
CA ASP A 105 -14.47 11.26 6.61
C ASP A 105 -13.20 10.40 6.46
N HIS A 106 -12.12 10.76 7.17
CA HIS A 106 -10.90 9.95 7.22
C HIS A 106 -11.12 8.55 7.81
N LEU A 107 -11.95 8.44 8.85
CA LEU A 107 -12.29 7.16 9.47
C LEU A 107 -13.11 6.27 8.53
N TYR A 108 -14.08 6.82 7.80
CA TYR A 108 -14.83 6.07 6.79
C TYR A 108 -13.92 5.64 5.64
N HIS A 109 -13.05 6.52 5.15
CA HIS A 109 -12.19 6.23 4.01
C HIS A 109 -11.33 4.98 4.17
N GLY A 110 -10.90 4.68 5.40
CA GLY A 110 -10.08 3.51 5.70
C GLY A 110 -10.78 2.38 6.43
N LEU A 111 -12.08 2.49 6.74
CA LEU A 111 -12.80 1.47 7.50
C LEU A 111 -12.93 0.17 6.69
N LYS A 112 -12.84 -0.98 7.37
CA LYS A 112 -13.11 -2.28 6.73
C LYS A 112 -14.48 -2.31 6.06
N PRO A 113 -14.60 -2.86 4.84
CA PRO A 113 -15.88 -2.99 4.16
C PRO A 113 -16.94 -3.76 4.94
N SER A 114 -16.53 -4.75 5.76
CA SER A 114 -17.45 -5.52 6.61
C SER A 114 -18.20 -4.64 7.62
N LEU A 115 -17.54 -3.62 8.17
CA LEU A 115 -18.11 -2.72 9.17
C LEU A 115 -18.76 -1.48 8.55
N MET A 116 -18.35 -1.10 7.35
CA MET A 116 -18.78 0.12 6.66
C MET A 116 -20.31 0.28 6.63
N LYS A 117 -21.02 -0.77 6.20
CA LYS A 117 -22.47 -0.72 6.02
C LYS A 117 -23.21 -0.44 7.33
N ASP A 118 -22.78 -1.07 8.42
CA ASP A 118 -23.48 -0.99 9.69
C ASP A 118 -23.13 0.28 10.46
N VAL A 119 -21.88 0.76 10.35
CA VAL A 119 -21.48 2.08 10.87
C VAL A 119 -22.22 3.21 10.14
N LEU A 120 -22.27 3.16 8.79
CA LEU A 120 -23.03 4.14 8.00
C LEU A 120 -24.50 4.24 8.41
N ARG A 121 -25.11 3.10 8.76
CA ARG A 121 -26.53 3.06 9.18
C ARG A 121 -26.79 3.83 10.46
N GLY A 122 -25.83 3.87 11.39
CA GLY A 122 -25.99 4.61 12.65
C GLY A 122 -25.65 6.09 12.54
N ALA A 123 -25.07 6.53 11.41
CA ALA A 123 -24.77 7.92 11.12
C ALA A 123 -24.11 8.68 12.30
N PRO A 124 -22.96 8.19 12.81
CA PRO A 124 -22.24 8.84 13.90
C PRO A 124 -21.92 10.30 13.56
N SER A 125 -22.16 11.19 14.52
CA SER A 125 -21.90 12.63 14.38
C SER A 125 -20.57 13.07 15.00
N THR A 126 -19.99 12.23 15.85
CA THR A 126 -18.67 12.47 16.45
C THR A 126 -17.73 11.26 16.23
N PRO A 127 -16.40 11.47 16.24
CA PRO A 127 -15.44 10.36 16.16
C PRO A 127 -15.57 9.36 17.32
N ALA A 128 -16.06 9.81 18.48
CA ALA A 128 -16.33 8.96 19.63
C ALA A 128 -17.53 8.03 19.36
N ASP A 129 -18.63 8.56 18.84
CA ASP A 129 -19.79 7.75 18.47
C ASP A 129 -19.43 6.73 17.39
N PHE A 130 -18.61 7.15 16.42
CA PHE A 130 -18.10 6.28 15.36
C PHE A 130 -17.39 5.06 15.93
N VAL A 131 -16.41 5.26 16.84
CA VAL A 131 -15.62 4.14 17.37
C VAL A 131 -16.45 3.23 18.28
N GLU A 132 -17.38 3.80 19.06
CA GLU A 132 -18.28 2.99 19.89
C GLU A 132 -19.17 2.09 19.06
N GLN A 133 -19.74 2.63 17.98
CA GLN A 133 -20.58 1.87 17.07
C GLN A 133 -19.77 0.82 16.32
N ALA A 134 -18.67 1.21 15.70
CA ALA A 134 -17.83 0.28 14.94
C ALA A 134 -17.29 -0.87 15.81
N ARG A 135 -16.95 -0.60 17.08
CA ARG A 135 -16.60 -1.64 18.06
C ARG A 135 -17.75 -2.59 18.36
N ARG A 136 -18.98 -2.07 18.48
CA ARG A 136 -20.17 -2.89 18.71
C ARG A 136 -20.39 -3.86 17.55
N GLU A 137 -20.31 -3.37 16.32
CA GLU A 137 -20.48 -4.20 15.12
C GLU A 137 -19.35 -5.21 14.96
N GLU A 138 -18.08 -4.82 15.21
CA GLU A 138 -16.93 -5.74 15.21
C GLU A 138 -17.12 -6.90 16.19
N ASN A 139 -17.60 -6.62 17.40
CA ASN A 139 -17.90 -7.65 18.38
C ASN A 139 -19.02 -8.60 17.91
N LEU A 140 -20.07 -8.08 17.26
CA LEU A 140 -21.17 -8.90 16.73
C LEU A 140 -20.68 -9.84 15.63
N ASP A 141 -19.83 -9.36 14.72
CA ASP A 141 -19.22 -10.16 13.65
C ASP A 141 -18.42 -11.35 14.23
N HIS A 142 -17.64 -11.11 15.30
CA HIS A 142 -16.91 -12.17 15.99
C HIS A 142 -17.85 -13.21 16.62
N LEU A 143 -18.96 -12.78 17.20
CA LEU A 143 -19.96 -13.68 17.78
C LEU A 143 -20.63 -14.54 16.70
N VAL A 144 -21.05 -13.95 15.58
CA VAL A 144 -21.65 -14.67 14.45
C VAL A 144 -20.68 -15.72 13.91
N THR A 145 -19.41 -15.33 13.71
CA THR A 145 -18.37 -16.25 13.22
C THR A 145 -18.15 -17.44 14.17
N THR A 146 -18.25 -17.22 15.48
CA THR A 146 -18.05 -18.26 16.50
C THR A 146 -19.28 -19.17 16.68
N SER A 147 -20.48 -18.68 16.38
CA SER A 147 -21.75 -19.38 16.61
C SER A 147 -22.25 -20.18 15.41
N ILE A 148 -21.62 -20.06 14.24
CA ILE A 148 -21.80 -20.99 13.12
C ILE A 148 -20.89 -22.20 13.36
N PRO A 149 -21.41 -23.40 13.66
CA PRO A 149 -20.59 -24.60 13.63
C PRO A 149 -20.02 -24.72 12.23
N GLN A 150 -18.71 -24.87 12.09
CA GLN A 150 -18.14 -25.37 10.84
C GLN A 150 -18.76 -26.75 10.61
N THR A 151 -19.81 -26.80 9.79
CA THR A 151 -20.26 -28.06 9.22
C THR A 151 -19.11 -28.53 8.35
N ASN A 152 -18.33 -29.47 8.89
CA ASN A 152 -17.22 -30.10 8.21
C ASN A 152 -17.63 -30.43 6.78
N ASP A 153 -16.86 -29.94 5.81
CA ASP A 153 -17.04 -30.12 4.37
C ASP A 153 -16.85 -31.58 3.94
N ASN A 154 -17.76 -32.47 4.37
CA ASN A 154 -17.84 -33.86 3.90
C ASN A 154 -19.22 -34.26 3.35
N ASP A 155 -20.24 -33.39 3.42
CA ASP A 155 -21.61 -33.71 2.98
C ASP A 155 -22.08 -32.94 1.73
N THR A 156 -21.18 -32.36 0.93
CA THR A 156 -21.55 -31.76 -0.38
C THR A 156 -21.46 -32.79 -1.53
N GLN A 157 -22.07 -33.96 -1.35
CA GLN A 157 -22.51 -34.82 -2.45
C GLN A 157 -23.97 -35.22 -2.27
N ALA A 158 -24.89 -34.25 -2.13
CA ALA A 158 -26.31 -34.61 -2.13
C ALA A 158 -27.32 -33.50 -2.46
N ILE A 159 -26.98 -32.36 -3.07
CA ILE A 159 -28.04 -31.44 -3.57
C ILE A 159 -27.61 -30.77 -4.88
N ASN A 160 -27.45 -31.59 -5.91
CA ASN A 160 -27.41 -31.12 -7.28
C ASN A 160 -28.46 -31.90 -8.07
N TYR A 161 -29.75 -31.59 -7.88
CA TYR A 161 -30.82 -31.73 -8.87
C TYR A 161 -32.03 -30.93 -8.39
N SER A 162 -32.62 -30.17 -9.30
CA SER A 162 -33.84 -29.36 -9.14
C SER A 162 -33.63 -27.93 -8.62
N ASN A 163 -33.35 -27.00 -9.53
CA ASN A 163 -34.25 -25.86 -9.84
C ASN A 163 -33.57 -24.86 -10.79
N ASN A 164 -33.31 -25.29 -12.03
CA ASN A 164 -33.14 -24.37 -13.16
C ASN A 164 -34.33 -24.57 -14.11
N SER A 165 -35.41 -23.82 -13.93
CA SER A 165 -36.48 -23.76 -14.94
C SER A 165 -37.41 -22.56 -14.74
N TRP A 166 -36.92 -21.32 -14.80
CA TRP A 166 -37.79 -20.16 -15.12
C TRP A 166 -37.01 -19.06 -15.86
N TYR A 167 -36.40 -19.38 -17.00
CA TYR A 167 -36.16 -18.42 -18.08
C TYR A 167 -36.08 -19.16 -19.43
N ARG A 168 -37.23 -19.27 -20.10
CA ARG A 168 -37.29 -19.31 -21.56
C ARG A 168 -38.67 -18.84 -22.02
N SER A 169 -38.77 -17.53 -22.22
CA SER A 169 -39.73 -16.93 -23.13
C SER A 169 -39.13 -16.98 -24.55
N THR A 170 -40.04 -16.96 -25.54
CA THR A 170 -39.92 -17.09 -27.01
C THR A 170 -39.95 -18.51 -27.54
#